data_AF-A0A2U9TEC8-F1
#
_entry.id   AF-A0A2U9TEC8-F1
#
_cell.length_a   1.000
_cell.length_b   1.000
_cell.length_c   1.000
_cell.angle_alpha   90.00
_cell.angle_beta   90.00
_cell.angle_gamma   90.00
#
_symmetry.space_group_name_H-M   'P 1'
#
loop_
_entity.id
_entity.type
_entity.pdbx_description
1 polymer ?
#
loop_
_entity_poly.entity_id
_entity_poly.type
_entity_poly.pdbx_seq_one_letter_code
_entity_poly.pdbx_strand_id
1 'polypeptide(L)' 'MIEQGLPGARADVRGDDGVHFEATVVCEAFRGKLPLARHRLVYATLGERMGGEIHALSLKTLTPEEAA' A
#
# COMPACT_ATOMS: atom_id res chain seq x y z
N MET A 1 -5.77 8.57 4.36
CA MET A 1 -5.19 7.75 5.45
C MET A 1 -3.75 7.34 5.16
N ILE A 2 -3.46 6.66 4.06
CA ILE A 2 -2.06 6.38 3.65
C ILE A 2 -1.28 7.66 3.39
N GLU A 3 -1.86 8.60 2.63
CA GLU A 3 -1.25 9.91 2.32
C GLU A 3 -1.12 10.84 3.54
N GLN A 4 -1.83 10.52 4.64
CA GLN A 4 -1.72 11.24 5.92
C GLN A 4 -0.61 10.67 6.79
N GLY A 5 -0.38 9.36 6.75
CA GLY A 5 0.73 8.71 7.47
C GLY A 5 2.06 8.74 6.69
N LEU A 6 2.01 8.89 5.37
CA LEU A 6 3.15 9.14 4.50
C LEU A 6 2.90 10.40 3.64
N PRO A 7 3.49 11.55 4.01
CA PRO A 7 3.38 12.76 3.22
C PRO A 7 3.92 12.55 1.81
N GLY A 8 3.11 12.85 0.78
CA GLY A 8 3.49 12.66 -0.62
C GLY A 8 3.43 11.21 -1.12
N ALA A 9 2.90 10.28 -0.33
CA ALA A 9 2.50 8.98 -0.86
C ALA A 9 1.23 9.12 -1.70
N ARG A 10 1.15 8.37 -2.79
CA ARG A 10 -0.08 8.20 -3.60
C ARG A 10 -0.53 6.76 -3.47
N ALA A 11 -1.79 6.53 -3.09
CA ALA A 11 -2.35 5.19 -2.97
C ALA A 11 -3.55 5.02 -3.91
N ASP A 12 -3.47 4.03 -4.78
CA ASP A 12 -4.54 3.60 -5.69
C ASP A 12 -5.02 2.23 -5.24
N VAL A 13 -6.32 2.08 -4.97
CA VAL A 13 -6.92 0.81 -4.56
C VAL A 13 -7.96 0.41 -5.60
N ARG A 14 -7.81 -0.79 -6.15
CA ARG A 14 -8.73 -1.39 -7.12
C ARG A 14 -9.20 -2.73 -6.57
N GLY A 15 -10.48 -3.03 -6.71
CA GLY A 15 -11.04 -4.33 -6.39
C GLY A 15 -12.15 -4.60 -7.37
N ASP A 16 -12.05 -5.71 -8.09
CA ASP A 16 -12.98 -6.05 -9.17
C ASP A 16 -14.15 -6.89 -8.66
N ASP A 17 -13.85 -7.87 -7.78
CA ASP A 17 -14.82 -8.89 -7.35
C ASP A 17 -15.18 -8.85 -5.85
N GLY A 18 -14.75 -7.82 -5.12
CA GLY A 18 -14.98 -7.71 -3.67
C GLY A 18 -14.22 -8.75 -2.81
N VAL A 19 -13.49 -9.68 -3.44
CA VAL A 19 -12.64 -10.70 -2.77
C VAL A 19 -11.15 -10.43 -3.01
N HIS A 20 -10.80 -10.04 -4.23
CA HIS A 20 -9.43 -9.70 -4.63
C HIS A 20 -9.29 -8.19 -4.75
N PHE A 21 -8.41 -7.65 -3.92
CA PHE A 21 -8.10 -6.23 -3.92
C PHE A 21 -6.62 -6.04 -4.28
N GLU A 22 -6.34 -5.07 -5.15
CA GLU A 22 -5.01 -4.60 -5.48
C GLU A 22 -4.84 -3.17 -4.98
N ALA A 23 -3.84 -2.97 -4.13
CA ALA A 23 -3.45 -1.65 -3.66
C ALA A 23 -2.06 -1.32 -4.19
N THR A 24 -1.94 -0.24 -4.95
CA THR A 24 -0.67 0.29 -5.42
C THR A 24 -0.35 1.57 -4.66
N VAL A 25 0.75 1.56 -3.92
CA VAL A 25 1.22 2.70 -3.14
C VAL A 25 2.57 3.16 -3.68
N VAL A 26 2.63 4.42 -4.08
CA VAL A 26 3.83 5.07 -4.60
C VAL A 26 4.35 6.09 -3.58
N CYS A 27 5.57 5.93 -3.07
CA CYS A 27 6.16 6.88 -2.12
C CYS A 27 7.69 6.84 -2.09
N GLU A 28 8.33 8.02 -2.01
CA GLU A 28 9.80 8.15 -1.83
C GLU A 28 10.30 7.46 -0.56
N ALA A 29 9.47 7.37 0.48
CA ALA A 29 9.84 6.73 1.75
C ALA A 29 10.18 5.24 1.59
N PHE A 30 9.80 4.60 0.48
CA PHE A 30 10.14 3.20 0.20
C PHE A 30 11.55 3.03 -0.34
N ARG A 31 12.21 4.11 -0.79
CA ARG A 31 13.58 4.07 -1.30
C ARG A 31 14.53 3.56 -0.24
N GLY A 32 15.33 2.55 -0.59
CA GLY A 32 16.28 1.91 0.32
C GLY A 32 15.66 1.05 1.43
N LYS A 33 14.32 0.89 1.47
CA LYS A 33 13.65 -0.02 2.41
C LYS A 33 13.40 -1.38 1.78
N LEU A 34 13.52 -2.43 2.60
CA LEU A 34 13.17 -3.80 2.22
C LEU A 34 11.66 -3.92 1.93
N PRO A 35 11.25 -4.82 1.03
CA PRO A 35 9.84 -5.04 0.68
C PRO A 35 8.94 -5.24 1.91
N LEU A 36 9.39 -6.05 2.88
CA LEU A 36 8.66 -6.29 4.12
C LEU A 36 8.45 -5.02 4.96
N ALA A 37 9.45 -4.13 5.01
CA ALA A 37 9.35 -2.87 5.74
C ALA A 37 8.40 -1.88 5.04
N ARG A 38 8.42 -1.84 3.70
CA ARG A 38 7.46 -1.06 2.90
C ARG A 38 6.03 -1.52 3.17
N HIS A 39 5.80 -2.84 3.12
CA HIS A 39 4.50 -3.43 3.40
C HIS A 39 4.02 -3.09 4.81
N ARG A 40 4.88 -3.22 5.84
CA ARG A 40 4.53 -2.83 7.22
C ARG A 40 4.15 -1.35 7.34
N LEU A 41 4.86 -0.44 6.68
CA LEU A 41 4.52 0.99 6.68
C LEU A 41 3.13 1.23 6.10
N VAL A 42 2.85 0.61 4.95
CA VAL A 42 1.55 0.74 4.29
C VAL A 42 0.45 0.11 5.15
N TYR A 43 0.63 -1.11 5.64
CA TYR A 43 -0.33 -1.75 6.55
C TYR A 43 -0.59 -0.93 7.82
N ALA A 44 0.45 -0.34 8.42
CA ALA A 44 0.29 0.55 9.56
C ALA A 44 -0.58 1.78 9.24
N THR A 45 -0.55 2.26 8.01
CA THR A 45 -1.43 3.35 7.57
C THR A 45 -2.82 2.93 7.10
N LEU A 46 -3.00 1.69 6.63
CA LEU A 46 -4.34 1.13 6.34
C LEU A 46 -5.11 0.74 7.61
N GLY A 47 -4.41 0.49 8.72
CA GLY A 47 -5.02 0.25 10.04
C GLY A 47 -5.86 -1.05 10.13
N GLU A 48 -6.84 -1.06 11.04
CA GLU A 48 -7.69 -2.21 11.40
C GLU A 48 -8.67 -2.69 10.32
N ARG A 49 -8.81 -1.97 9.19
CA ARG A 49 -9.73 -2.39 8.10
C ARG A 49 -9.28 -3.66 7.36
N MET A 50 -8.09 -4.16 7.64
CA MET A 50 -7.59 -5.43 7.12
C MET A 50 -7.89 -6.66 7.96
N GLY A 51 -8.67 -6.52 9.03
CA GLY A 51 -8.88 -7.62 9.98
C GLY A 51 -10.03 -8.59 9.65
N GLY A 52 -10.90 -8.29 8.68
CA GLY A 52 -12.19 -9.00 8.56
C GLY A 52 -12.43 -9.80 7.28
N GLU A 53 -12.29 -9.16 6.11
CA GLU A 53 -12.94 -9.66 4.89
C GLU A 53 -12.00 -9.85 3.68
N ILE A 54 -10.77 -9.32 3.72
CA ILE A 54 -9.87 -9.36 2.57
C ILE A 54 -9.08 -10.68 2.58
N HIS A 55 -9.57 -11.66 1.82
CA HIS A 55 -8.95 -12.98 1.69
C HIS A 55 -7.65 -12.95 0.87
N ALA A 56 -7.49 -12.00 -0.05
CA ALA A 56 -6.25 -11.76 -0.80
C ALA A 56 -6.12 -10.28 -1.20
N LEU A 57 -5.25 -9.53 -0.50
CA LEU A 57 -4.78 -8.21 -0.97
C LEU A 57 -3.42 -8.37 -1.65
N SER A 58 -3.34 -7.97 -2.92
CA SER A 58 -2.08 -7.71 -3.58
C SER A 58 -1.64 -6.27 -3.33
N LEU A 59 -0.63 -6.11 -2.47
CA LEU A 59 -0.04 -4.81 -2.18
C LEU A 59 1.22 -4.60 -3.02
N LYS A 60 1.25 -3.53 -3.82
CA LYS A 60 2.42 -3.08 -4.58
C LYS A 60 2.96 -1.81 -3.94
N THR A 61 4.18 -1.86 -3.40
CA THR A 61 4.86 -0.69 -2.82
C THR A 61 6.03 -0.26 -3.70
N LEU A 62 5.84 0.85 -4.42
CA LEU A 62 6.78 1.35 -5.43
C LEU A 62 7.32 2.71 -5.02
N THR A 63 8.57 2.98 -5.35
CA THR A 63 9.09 4.35 -5.35
C THR A 63 8.58 5.11 -6.58
N PRO A 64 8.57 6.45 -6.56
CA PRO A 64 8.24 7.25 -7.74
C PRO A 64 9.14 6.94 -8.94
N GLU A 65 10.41 6.60 -8.73
CA GLU A 65 11.30 6.09 -9.79
C GLU A 65 10.85 4.74 -10.36
N GLU A 66 10.29 3.83 -9.54
CA GLU A 66 9.77 2.53 -9.99
C GLU A 66 8.40 2.62 -10.67
N ALA A 67 7.66 3.72 -10.45
CA ALA A 67 6.32 3.95 -10.99
C ALA A 67 6.30 4.89 -12.22
N ALA A 68 7.45 5.48 -12.57
CA ALA A 68 7.64 6.41 -13.68
C ALA A 68 7.76 5.69 -15.04
#